data_AF-A0A3R7AXM3-F1
#
_entry.id   AF-A0A3R7AXM3-F1
#
_cell.length_a   1.000
_cell.length_b   1.000
_cell.length_c   1.000
_cell.angle_alpha   90.00
_cell.angle_beta   90.00
_cell.angle_gamma   90.00
#
_symmetry.space_group_name_H-M   'P 1'
#
loop_
_entity.id
_entity.type
_entity.pdbx_description
1 polymer ?
#
loop_
_entity_poly.entity_id
_entity_poly.type
_entity_poly.pdbx_seq_one_letter_code
_entity_poly.pdbx_strand_id
1 'polypeptide(L)'
;DDYHLYQLLTDERRRGKATLRFDELNRLLDLYFRKEKRGREYSQDEVRHEAALVMYRFRNSLIDMPSREKEGHDYVPNPVDTSAVELSASLLALGDLLAENCHDIWAIERLEQGWTWGPRRDDKLKHHPNLIPYKEMSKEEQKFDFRTSMETIKTIVAMKYGVARGRRGPDGILRTLTHSNSATSDKGTGGHSPKAAAAVGRSFSFMDVSHSIPYGRNGQTYTPQPVDTSKVVFPASLRRLMDLLAENAHEVWSKGRMDEGWTYGQVRDDKLKKHVCLVPYVFLTEAEKDFDVKTAEATLKMLYALGYLIVDSNGHSLV
;
A
#
# COMPACT_ATOMS: atom_id res chain seq x y z
N ASP A 1 4.84 -18.85 -24.51
CA ASP A 1 4.30 -19.17 -25.85
C ASP A 1 3.09 -18.26 -26.11
N ASP A 2 2.52 -18.32 -27.31
CA ASP A 2 1.42 -17.43 -27.72
C ASP A 2 0.14 -17.67 -26.93
N TYR A 3 -0.06 -18.88 -26.42
CA TYR A 3 -1.23 -19.24 -25.65
C TYR A 3 -1.27 -18.51 -24.31
N HIS A 4 -0.17 -18.53 -23.56
CA HIS A 4 -0.10 -17.83 -22.28
C HIS A 4 -0.15 -16.31 -22.45
N LEU A 5 0.46 -15.77 -23.51
CA LEU A 5 0.34 -14.36 -23.83
C LEU A 5 -1.11 -13.97 -24.19
N TYR A 6 -1.80 -14.80 -24.97
CA TYR A 6 -3.22 -14.61 -25.25
C TYR A 6 -4.06 -14.58 -23.97
N GLN A 7 -3.83 -15.52 -23.05
CA GLN A 7 -4.52 -15.54 -21.75
C GLN A 7 -4.25 -14.28 -20.94
N LEU A 8 -2.98 -13.86 -20.83
CA LEU A 8 -2.57 -12.66 -20.10
C LEU A 8 -3.27 -11.40 -20.63
N LEU A 9 -3.38 -11.28 -21.94
CA LEU A 9 -3.99 -10.11 -22.60
C LEU A 9 -5.52 -10.18 -22.68
N THR A 10 -6.13 -11.33 -22.42
CA THR A 10 -7.59 -11.51 -22.52
C THR A 10 -8.33 -10.65 -21.50
N ASP A 11 -7.81 -10.53 -20.29
CA ASP A 11 -8.44 -9.74 -19.24
C ASP A 11 -8.37 -8.24 -19.54
N GLU A 12 -7.27 -7.75 -20.11
CA GLU A 12 -7.15 -6.35 -20.56
C GLU A 12 -8.14 -6.04 -21.70
N ARG A 13 -8.32 -6.98 -22.65
CA ARG A 13 -9.32 -6.81 -23.72
C ARG A 13 -10.75 -6.79 -23.18
N ARG A 14 -11.08 -7.63 -22.20
CA ARG A 14 -12.40 -7.62 -21.54
C ARG A 14 -12.68 -6.28 -20.84
N ARG A 15 -11.62 -5.59 -20.39
CA ARG A 15 -11.68 -4.23 -19.83
C ARG A 15 -11.78 -3.14 -20.91
N GLY A 16 -11.85 -3.50 -22.18
CA GLY A 16 -11.97 -2.58 -23.30
C GLY A 16 -10.64 -2.01 -23.81
N LYS A 17 -9.49 -2.47 -23.30
CA LYS A 17 -8.19 -2.03 -23.81
C LYS A 17 -7.86 -2.77 -25.11
N ALA A 18 -7.82 -2.02 -26.22
CA ALA A 18 -7.42 -2.53 -27.52
C ALA A 18 -5.89 -2.51 -27.74
N THR A 19 -5.20 -1.62 -27.04
CA THR A 19 -3.73 -1.45 -27.05
C THR A 19 -3.21 -1.35 -25.62
N LEU A 20 -1.92 -1.61 -25.43
CA LEU A 20 -1.23 -1.46 -24.15
C LEU A 20 0.05 -0.64 -24.35
N ARG A 21 0.37 0.21 -23.38
CA ARG A 21 1.68 0.86 -23.31
C ARG A 21 2.75 -0.14 -22.87
N PHE A 22 4.02 0.20 -23.12
CA PHE A 22 5.16 -0.65 -22.74
C PHE A 22 5.21 -0.89 -21.22
N ASP A 23 4.95 0.14 -20.40
CA ASP A 23 4.92 0.05 -18.94
C ASP A 23 3.87 -0.94 -18.43
N GLU A 24 2.67 -0.90 -19.00
CA GLU A 24 1.57 -1.79 -18.65
C GLU A 24 1.90 -3.25 -18.98
N LEU A 25 2.42 -3.50 -20.19
CA LEU A 25 2.83 -4.85 -20.60
C LEU A 25 3.97 -5.37 -19.72
N ASN A 26 4.97 -4.52 -19.44
CA ASN A 26 6.09 -4.87 -18.56
C ASN A 26 5.59 -5.26 -17.15
N ARG A 27 4.61 -4.52 -16.60
CA ARG A 27 3.98 -4.84 -15.31
C ARG A 27 3.20 -6.16 -15.36
N LEU A 28 2.44 -6.43 -16.42
CA LEU A 28 1.72 -7.68 -16.58
C LEU A 28 2.67 -8.88 -16.65
N LEU A 29 3.76 -8.78 -17.41
CA LEU A 29 4.77 -9.83 -17.52
C LEU A 29 5.52 -10.05 -16.21
N ASP A 30 5.88 -8.99 -15.47
CA ASP A 30 6.51 -9.09 -14.15
C ASP A 30 5.65 -9.93 -13.19
N LEU A 31 4.35 -9.59 -13.08
CA LEU A 31 3.41 -10.32 -12.22
C LEU A 31 3.15 -11.75 -12.72
N TYR A 32 3.10 -11.95 -14.04
CA TYR A 32 2.93 -13.28 -14.65
C TYR A 32 4.11 -14.20 -14.34
N PHE A 33 5.34 -13.75 -14.58
CA PHE A 33 6.55 -14.55 -14.32
C PHE A 33 6.72 -14.91 -12.85
N ARG A 34 6.30 -14.03 -11.93
CA ARG A 34 6.26 -14.33 -10.48
C ARG A 34 5.24 -15.42 -10.14
N LYS A 35 4.09 -15.43 -10.80
CA LYS A 35 3.00 -16.40 -10.57
C LYS A 35 3.37 -17.80 -11.03
N GLU A 36 3.97 -17.93 -12.21
CA GLU A 36 4.23 -19.23 -12.87
C GLU A 36 5.27 -20.11 -12.16
N LYS A 37 5.85 -19.66 -11.03
CA LYS A 37 6.85 -20.41 -10.24
C LYS A 37 7.85 -21.16 -11.12
N ARG A 38 8.41 -20.49 -12.14
CA ARG A 38 9.28 -21.11 -13.17
C ARG A 38 10.65 -21.56 -12.65
N GLY A 39 10.76 -21.88 -11.36
CA GLY A 39 11.99 -22.34 -10.71
C GLY A 39 13.09 -21.28 -10.60
N ARG A 40 12.83 -20.04 -11.02
CA ARG A 40 13.76 -18.90 -10.91
C ARG A 40 13.01 -17.58 -10.84
N GLU A 41 13.63 -16.58 -10.21
CA GLU A 41 13.20 -15.19 -10.33
C GLU A 41 13.68 -14.57 -11.64
N TYR A 42 12.89 -13.65 -12.18
CA TYR A 42 13.24 -12.85 -13.35
C TYR A 42 13.66 -11.45 -12.88
N SER A 43 14.84 -11.00 -13.32
CA SER A 43 15.29 -9.64 -13.10
C SER A 43 14.43 -8.64 -13.88
N GLN A 44 14.38 -7.38 -13.45
CA GLN A 44 13.60 -6.36 -14.15
C GLN A 44 14.09 -6.11 -15.58
N ASP A 45 15.39 -6.29 -15.84
CA ASP A 45 15.94 -6.16 -17.19
C ASP A 45 15.50 -7.31 -18.10
N GLU A 46 15.41 -8.53 -17.58
CA GLU A 46 14.83 -9.66 -18.32
C GLU A 46 13.35 -9.43 -18.61
N VAL A 47 12.55 -8.96 -17.64
CA VAL A 47 11.13 -8.67 -17.88
C VAL A 47 10.96 -7.59 -18.95
N ARG A 48 11.77 -6.51 -18.88
CA ARG A 48 11.77 -5.45 -19.88
C ARG A 48 12.17 -5.96 -21.25
N HIS A 49 13.17 -6.84 -21.32
CA HIS A 49 13.58 -7.45 -22.56
C HIS A 49 12.44 -8.28 -23.18
N GLU A 50 11.77 -9.12 -22.38
CA GLU A 50 10.61 -9.89 -22.83
C GLU A 50 9.45 -8.99 -23.28
N ALA A 51 9.16 -7.91 -22.55
CA ALA A 51 8.16 -6.92 -22.95
C ALA A 51 8.49 -6.29 -24.30
N ALA A 52 9.76 -5.95 -24.53
CA ALA A 52 10.24 -5.41 -25.80
C ALA A 52 10.11 -6.43 -26.94
N LEU A 53 10.42 -7.70 -26.70
CA LEU A 53 10.25 -8.77 -27.68
C LEU A 53 8.78 -8.99 -28.06
N VAL A 54 7.88 -8.99 -27.07
CA VAL A 54 6.43 -9.06 -27.32
C VAL A 54 5.99 -7.87 -28.16
N MET A 55 6.37 -6.65 -27.79
CA MET A 55 6.03 -5.44 -28.54
C MET A 55 6.60 -5.43 -29.96
N TYR A 56 7.83 -5.90 -30.16
CA TYR A 56 8.44 -6.03 -31.48
C TYR A 56 7.68 -7.03 -32.36
N ARG A 57 7.30 -8.18 -31.79
CA ARG A 57 6.54 -9.22 -32.49
C ARG A 57 5.13 -8.77 -32.87
N PHE A 58 4.49 -7.99 -32.00
CA PHE A 58 3.16 -7.43 -32.22
C PHE A 58 3.24 -5.92 -32.52
N ARG A 59 3.99 -5.55 -33.56
CA ARG A 59 4.27 -4.15 -33.92
C ARG A 59 3.04 -3.24 -34.07
N ASN A 60 1.88 -3.80 -34.42
CA ASN A 60 0.62 -3.05 -34.55
C ASN A 60 -0.05 -2.77 -33.20
N SER A 61 0.48 -3.34 -32.12
CA SER A 61 0.05 -3.10 -30.73
C SER A 61 0.91 -2.05 -30.02
N LEU A 62 2.01 -1.59 -30.66
CA LEU A 62 2.80 -0.46 -30.19
C LEU A 62 2.03 0.84 -30.45
N ILE A 63 1.72 1.56 -29.37
CA ILE A 63 1.35 2.98 -29.45
C ILE A 63 2.54 3.80 -28.99
N ASP A 64 2.84 4.89 -29.69
CA ASP A 64 3.75 5.91 -29.16
C ASP A 64 3.22 6.36 -27.80
N MET A 65 4.14 6.57 -26.85
CA MET A 65 3.77 7.07 -25.53
C MET A 65 3.03 8.40 -25.72
N PRO A 66 1.72 8.47 -25.40
CA PRO A 66 0.98 9.68 -25.69
C PRO A 66 1.40 10.80 -24.74
N SER A 67 1.05 12.05 -25.06
CA SER A 67 1.38 13.16 -24.18
C SER A 67 0.70 12.99 -22.82
N ARG A 68 1.33 13.52 -21.77
CA ARG A 68 0.78 13.51 -20.42
C ARG A 68 -0.63 14.10 -20.38
N GLU A 69 -0.90 15.14 -21.16
CA GLU A 69 -2.22 15.77 -21.25
C GLU A 69 -3.25 14.82 -21.84
N LYS A 70 -2.92 14.15 -22.94
CA LYS A 70 -3.84 13.20 -23.57
C LYS A 70 -4.15 12.05 -22.62
N GLU A 71 -3.13 11.45 -22.02
CA GLU A 71 -3.29 10.37 -21.04
C GLU A 71 -4.04 10.83 -19.80
N GLY A 72 -3.83 12.06 -19.32
CA GLY A 72 -4.60 12.60 -18.19
C GLY A 72 -6.09 12.73 -18.46
N HIS A 73 -6.49 13.07 -19.68
CA HIS A 73 -7.90 13.15 -20.07
C HIS A 73 -8.55 11.78 -20.25
N ASP A 74 -7.78 10.78 -20.68
CA ASP A 74 -8.26 9.41 -20.91
C ASP A 74 -7.98 8.47 -19.71
N TYR A 75 -7.40 8.99 -18.63
CA TYR A 75 -6.93 8.19 -17.49
C TYR A 75 -8.10 7.59 -16.71
N VAL A 76 -8.09 6.26 -16.60
CA VAL A 76 -8.99 5.50 -15.75
C VAL A 76 -8.14 4.76 -14.70
N PRO A 77 -8.18 5.19 -13.43
CA PRO A 77 -7.44 4.53 -12.36
C PRO A 77 -7.90 3.08 -12.17
N ASN A 78 -6.94 2.19 -11.97
CA ASN A 78 -7.15 0.75 -11.81
C ASN A 78 -6.35 0.23 -10.60
N PRO A 79 -6.81 0.53 -9.37
CA PRO A 79 -6.24 -0.06 -8.16
C PRO A 79 -6.21 -1.59 -8.22
N VAL A 80 -5.26 -2.18 -7.52
CA VAL A 80 -5.15 -3.64 -7.39
C VAL A 80 -6.39 -4.18 -6.69
N ASP A 81 -7.06 -5.13 -7.35
CA ASP A 81 -8.21 -5.84 -6.81
C ASP A 81 -7.79 -6.88 -5.76
N THR A 82 -8.25 -6.68 -4.53
CA THR A 82 -7.97 -7.51 -3.36
C THR A 82 -9.16 -8.40 -2.97
N SER A 83 -10.28 -8.33 -3.70
CA SER A 83 -11.54 -8.98 -3.34
C SER A 83 -11.43 -10.51 -3.24
N ALA A 84 -10.62 -11.12 -4.10
CA ALA A 84 -10.38 -12.56 -4.13
C ALA A 84 -9.24 -13.04 -3.20
N VAL A 85 -8.60 -12.13 -2.45
CA VAL A 85 -7.48 -12.47 -1.57
C VAL A 85 -7.97 -12.87 -0.19
N GLU A 86 -7.78 -14.15 0.12
CA GLU A 86 -8.02 -14.74 1.44
C GLU A 86 -6.71 -14.80 2.23
N LEU A 87 -6.73 -14.34 3.49
CA LEU A 87 -5.55 -14.24 4.34
C LEU A 87 -5.60 -15.26 5.48
N SER A 88 -4.41 -15.78 5.84
CA SER A 88 -4.28 -16.75 6.93
C SER A 88 -4.47 -16.10 8.31
N ALA A 89 -4.77 -16.89 9.33
CA ALA A 89 -4.90 -16.41 10.71
C ALA A 89 -3.64 -15.66 11.22
N SER A 90 -2.45 -16.09 10.78
CA SER A 90 -1.19 -15.41 11.13
C SER A 90 -1.08 -13.98 10.55
N LEU A 91 -1.72 -13.73 9.41
CA LEU A 91 -1.80 -12.42 8.77
C LEU A 91 -2.94 -11.57 9.32
N LEU A 92 -3.99 -12.19 9.87
CA LEU A 92 -5.01 -11.46 10.64
C LEU A 92 -4.38 -10.82 11.89
N ALA A 93 -3.56 -11.56 12.63
CA ALA A 93 -2.84 -11.01 13.79
C ALA A 93 -1.88 -9.87 13.42
N LEU A 94 -1.29 -9.91 12.22
CA LEU A 94 -0.51 -8.78 11.69
C LEU A 94 -1.39 -7.55 11.44
N GLY A 95 -2.61 -7.74 10.94
CA GLY A 95 -3.57 -6.66 10.73
C GLY A 95 -3.86 -5.85 11.99
N ASP A 96 -4.01 -6.51 13.14
CA ASP A 96 -4.22 -5.84 14.43
C ASP A 96 -2.97 -5.03 14.84
N LEU A 97 -1.77 -5.60 14.70
CA LEU A 97 -0.52 -4.91 15.02
C LEU A 97 -0.29 -3.68 14.14
N LEU A 98 -0.61 -3.80 12.85
CA LEU A 98 -0.57 -2.68 11.91
C LEU A 98 -1.57 -1.59 12.29
N ALA A 99 -2.80 -1.97 12.66
CA ALA A 99 -3.84 -1.00 13.02
C ALA A 99 -3.47 -0.22 14.29
N GLU A 100 -2.98 -0.90 15.33
CA GLU A 100 -2.50 -0.28 16.57
C GLU A 100 -1.32 0.67 16.28
N ASN A 101 -0.35 0.23 15.46
CA ASN A 101 0.79 1.07 15.10
C ASN A 101 0.41 2.30 14.26
N CYS A 102 -0.47 2.14 13.28
CA CYS A 102 -1.01 3.23 12.48
C CYS A 102 -1.79 4.23 13.34
N HIS A 103 -2.53 3.75 14.34
CA HIS A 103 -3.23 4.59 15.30
C HIS A 103 -2.27 5.43 16.14
N ASP A 104 -1.19 4.83 16.62
CA ASP A 104 -0.16 5.55 17.40
C ASP A 104 0.54 6.61 16.55
N ILE A 105 0.86 6.31 15.29
CA ILE A 105 1.37 7.28 14.31
C ILE A 105 0.40 8.44 14.14
N TRP A 106 -0.88 8.14 13.85
CA TRP A 106 -1.92 9.15 13.68
C TRP A 106 -2.08 10.02 14.92
N ALA A 107 -2.00 9.42 16.11
CA ALA A 107 -2.09 10.13 17.37
C ALA A 107 -0.94 11.11 17.52
N ILE A 108 0.31 10.69 17.29
CA ILE A 108 1.48 11.59 17.32
C ILE A 108 1.30 12.78 16.37
N GLU A 109 0.90 12.54 15.12
CA GLU A 109 0.67 13.63 14.17
C GLU A 109 -0.37 14.65 14.65
N ARG A 110 -1.45 14.16 15.29
CA ARG A 110 -2.47 15.03 15.87
C ARG A 110 -1.93 15.80 17.07
N LEU A 111 -1.14 15.17 17.92
CA LEU A 111 -0.53 15.81 19.08
C LEU A 111 0.47 16.90 18.66
N GLU A 112 1.29 16.64 17.63
CA GLU A 112 2.19 17.65 17.03
C GLU A 112 1.44 18.84 16.43
N GLN A 113 0.24 18.60 15.91
CA GLN A 113 -0.66 19.66 15.43
C GLN A 113 -1.39 20.40 16.56
N GLY A 114 -1.14 20.03 17.82
CA GLY A 114 -1.74 20.64 19.01
C GLY A 114 -3.15 20.13 19.32
N TRP A 115 -3.53 18.95 18.83
CA TRP A 115 -4.78 18.32 19.27
C TRP A 115 -4.61 17.70 20.65
N THR A 116 -5.69 17.67 21.42
CA THR A 116 -5.76 17.01 22.72
C THR A 116 -6.99 16.12 22.80
N TRP A 117 -7.03 15.24 23.80
CA TRP A 117 -8.20 14.41 24.01
C TRP A 117 -9.42 15.25 24.44
N GLY A 118 -10.59 14.90 23.91
CA GLY A 118 -11.87 15.37 24.42
C GLY A 118 -13.00 14.41 24.07
N PRO A 119 -14.10 14.39 24.83
CA PRO A 119 -15.16 13.38 24.68
C PRO A 119 -15.91 13.45 23.34
N ARG A 120 -15.75 14.54 22.59
CA ARG A 120 -16.30 14.76 21.26
C ARG A 120 -15.28 15.49 20.42
N ARG A 121 -15.37 15.31 19.10
CA ARG A 121 -14.52 16.03 18.15
C ARG A 121 -14.92 17.51 18.14
N ASP A 122 -13.94 18.39 18.33
CA ASP A 122 -14.08 19.83 18.21
C ASP A 122 -12.87 20.41 17.49
N ASP A 123 -13.07 20.85 16.25
CA ASP A 123 -11.97 21.35 15.42
C ASP A 123 -11.47 22.74 15.85
N LYS A 124 -12.30 23.54 16.55
CA LYS A 124 -11.91 24.87 17.06
C LYS A 124 -11.02 24.73 18.30
N LEU A 125 -11.39 23.83 19.20
CA LEU A 125 -10.63 23.51 20.41
C LEU A 125 -9.52 22.48 20.16
N LYS A 126 -9.46 21.91 18.95
CA LYS A 126 -8.60 20.79 18.58
C LYS A 126 -8.75 19.59 19.53
N HIS A 127 -9.99 19.22 19.84
CA HIS A 127 -10.27 18.02 20.62
C HIS A 127 -10.60 16.83 19.71
N HIS A 128 -10.04 15.65 19.99
CA HIS A 128 -10.39 14.41 19.29
C HIS A 128 -10.65 13.26 20.27
N PRO A 129 -11.76 12.51 20.13
CA PRO A 129 -12.14 11.44 21.08
C PRO A 129 -11.25 10.20 21.01
N ASN A 130 -10.68 9.92 19.83
CA ASN A 130 -9.83 8.74 19.63
C ASN A 130 -8.37 8.96 20.09
N LEU A 131 -8.02 10.09 20.72
CA LEU A 131 -6.70 10.27 21.33
C LEU A 131 -6.61 9.49 22.66
N ILE A 132 -6.75 8.17 22.55
CA ILE A 132 -6.78 7.14 23.59
C ILE A 132 -6.07 5.88 23.06
N PRO A 133 -5.69 4.91 23.91
CA PRO A 133 -5.11 3.66 23.44
C PRO A 133 -6.03 2.94 22.44
N TYR A 134 -5.45 2.34 21.38
CA TYR A 134 -6.19 1.67 20.32
C TYR A 134 -7.23 0.65 20.85
N LYS A 135 -6.84 -0.12 21.88
CA LYS A 135 -7.68 -1.15 22.50
C LYS A 135 -8.92 -0.59 23.22
N GLU A 136 -8.89 0.69 23.59
CA GLU A 136 -9.98 1.40 24.27
C GLU A 136 -10.90 2.17 23.30
N MET A 137 -10.56 2.24 22.01
CA MET A 137 -11.45 2.76 20.98
C MET A 137 -12.71 1.91 20.84
N SER A 138 -13.74 2.45 20.20
CA SER A 138 -14.93 1.66 19.86
C SER A 138 -14.57 0.50 18.93
N LYS A 139 -15.34 -0.59 18.99
CA LYS A 139 -15.10 -1.75 18.13
C LYS A 139 -15.30 -1.43 16.65
N GLU A 140 -16.15 -0.46 16.35
CA GLU A 140 -16.39 0.05 15.01
C GLU A 140 -15.14 0.74 14.44
N GLU A 141 -14.49 1.62 15.22
CA GLU A 141 -13.28 2.31 14.80
C GLU A 141 -12.08 1.34 14.73
N GLN A 142 -11.92 0.44 15.72
CA GLN A 142 -10.88 -0.61 15.67
C GLN A 142 -11.02 -1.46 14.39
N LYS A 143 -12.24 -1.90 14.08
CA LYS A 143 -12.52 -2.70 12.88
C LYS A 143 -12.30 -1.93 11.58
N PHE A 144 -12.44 -0.61 11.59
CA PHE A 144 -12.11 0.22 10.43
C PHE A 144 -10.60 0.22 10.18
N ASP A 145 -9.79 0.55 11.19
CA ASP A 145 -8.32 0.58 11.06
C ASP A 145 -7.75 -0.81 10.75
N PHE A 146 -8.34 -1.85 11.35
CA PHE A 146 -8.04 -3.24 11.02
C PHE A 146 -8.29 -3.53 9.54
N ARG A 147 -9.47 -3.18 9.00
CA ARG A 147 -9.79 -3.41 7.58
C ARG A 147 -8.80 -2.69 6.66
N THR A 148 -8.44 -1.44 6.95
CA THR A 148 -7.45 -0.74 6.13
C THR A 148 -6.08 -1.42 6.18
N SER A 149 -5.66 -1.86 7.37
CA SER A 149 -4.42 -2.63 7.53
C SER A 149 -4.46 -3.96 6.76
N MET A 150 -5.62 -4.62 6.75
CA MET A 150 -5.85 -5.84 5.98
C MET A 150 -5.76 -5.61 4.47
N GLU A 151 -6.29 -4.49 3.97
CA GLU A 151 -6.17 -4.15 2.54
C GLU A 151 -4.70 -3.99 2.13
N THR A 152 -3.86 -3.37 2.95
CA THR A 152 -2.41 -3.29 2.71
C THR A 152 -1.78 -4.69 2.56
N ILE A 153 -2.09 -5.62 3.47
CA ILE A 153 -1.57 -7.00 3.40
C ILE A 153 -2.10 -7.71 2.15
N LYS A 154 -3.40 -7.56 1.84
CA LYS A 154 -4.00 -8.16 0.65
C LYS A 154 -3.39 -7.61 -0.63
N THR A 155 -3.07 -6.32 -0.70
CA THR A 155 -2.39 -5.71 -1.85
C THR A 155 -1.04 -6.37 -2.10
N ILE A 156 -0.23 -6.57 -1.05
CA ILE A 156 1.08 -7.26 -1.16
C ILE A 156 0.89 -8.69 -1.70
N VAL A 157 -0.11 -9.43 -1.18
CA VAL A 157 -0.42 -10.79 -1.64
C VAL A 157 -0.95 -10.81 -3.08
N ALA A 158 -1.80 -9.86 -3.46
CA ALA A 158 -2.31 -9.71 -4.82
C ALA A 158 -1.18 -9.47 -5.82
N MET A 159 -0.16 -8.70 -5.42
CA MET A 159 1.09 -8.44 -6.16
C MET A 159 2.06 -9.65 -6.20
N LYS A 160 1.63 -10.82 -5.71
CA LYS A 160 2.38 -12.09 -5.74
C LYS A 160 3.58 -12.13 -4.80
N TYR A 161 3.56 -11.33 -3.74
CA TYR A 161 4.52 -11.43 -2.64
C TYR A 161 3.86 -12.12 -1.44
N GLY A 162 4.65 -12.90 -0.69
CA GLY A 162 4.21 -13.45 0.58
C GLY A 162 4.61 -12.52 1.73
N VAL A 163 3.89 -12.65 2.84
CA VAL A 163 4.26 -12.05 4.13
C VAL A 163 4.36 -13.18 5.14
N ALA A 164 5.49 -13.30 5.82
CA ALA A 164 5.75 -14.38 6.76
C ALA A 164 6.30 -13.82 8.07
N ARG A 165 5.89 -14.43 9.19
CA ARG A 165 6.46 -14.07 10.49
C ARG A 165 7.91 -14.53 10.56
N GLY A 166 8.80 -13.61 10.86
CA GLY A 166 10.21 -13.90 11.07
C GLY A 166 10.51 -14.30 12.52
N ARG A 167 11.48 -15.20 12.70
CA ARG A 167 12.19 -15.43 13.96
C ARG A 167 13.43 -14.57 14.00
N ARG A 168 13.64 -13.82 15.09
CA ARG A 168 14.95 -13.22 15.37
C ARG A 168 15.91 -14.34 15.78
N GLY A 169 17.03 -14.44 15.08
CA GLY A 169 18.14 -15.27 15.51
C GLY A 169 18.89 -14.68 16.70
N PRO A 170 19.87 -15.41 17.26
CA PRO A 170 20.71 -14.93 18.35
C PRO A 170 21.52 -13.66 18.00
N ASP A 171 21.75 -13.47 16.70
CA ASP A 171 22.42 -12.34 16.06
C ASP A 171 21.50 -11.14 15.80
N GLY A 172 20.22 -11.23 16.18
CA GLY A 172 19.22 -10.19 15.93
C GLY A 172 18.66 -10.16 14.51
N ILE A 173 19.16 -11.02 13.60
CA ILE A 173 18.72 -11.10 12.20
C ILE A 173 17.40 -11.87 12.11
N LEU A 174 16.43 -11.31 11.38
CA LEU A 174 15.10 -11.88 11.18
C LEU A 174 15.13 -12.95 10.07
N ARG A 175 14.67 -14.18 10.35
CA ARG A 175 14.65 -15.35 9.42
C ARG A 175 13.25 -15.98 9.34
N THR A 176 12.85 -16.58 8.22
CA THR A 176 11.50 -17.15 8.03
C THR A 176 11.21 -18.44 8.83
N LEU A 177 9.94 -18.67 9.17
CA LEU A 177 9.40 -19.91 9.76
C LEU A 177 8.72 -20.75 8.67
N THR A 178 9.15 -21.99 8.45
CA THR A 178 8.43 -22.96 7.61
C THR A 178 7.22 -23.56 8.34
N HIS A 179 6.04 -23.45 7.69
CA HIS A 179 4.65 -23.85 8.00
C HIS A 179 4.30 -24.83 9.15
N SER A 180 3.21 -24.49 9.86
CA SER A 180 2.11 -25.43 10.22
C SER A 180 0.80 -24.68 10.59
N ASN A 181 -0.32 -25.13 10.01
CA ASN A 181 -1.67 -24.53 9.99
C ASN A 181 -2.56 -24.83 11.22
N SER A 182 -3.49 -23.93 11.56
CA SER A 182 -4.91 -24.28 11.82
C SER A 182 -5.80 -23.01 11.91
N ALA A 183 -6.97 -23.06 11.28
CA ALA A 183 -7.92 -21.96 11.09
C ALA A 183 -9.22 -22.15 11.89
N THR A 184 -9.92 -21.06 12.24
CA THR A 184 -11.41 -21.00 12.34
C THR A 184 -11.91 -19.56 12.18
N SER A 185 -13.02 -19.41 11.47
CA SER A 185 -13.68 -18.19 10.96
C SER A 185 -14.81 -17.66 11.84
N ASP A 186 -15.19 -16.37 11.73
CA ASP A 186 -16.58 -15.99 11.42
C ASP A 186 -16.76 -14.51 10.97
N LYS A 187 -17.83 -14.26 10.20
CA LYS A 187 -18.20 -13.08 9.39
C LYS A 187 -19.04 -12.03 10.13
N GLY A 188 -19.09 -10.80 9.59
CA GLY A 188 -20.16 -9.83 9.86
C GLY A 188 -19.90 -8.41 9.33
N THR A 189 -20.82 -7.87 8.53
CA THR A 189 -20.74 -6.74 7.59
C THR A 189 -21.02 -5.34 8.15
N GLY A 190 -20.56 -4.27 7.45
CA GLY A 190 -21.20 -2.93 7.48
C GLY A 190 -20.29 -1.67 7.51
N GLY A 191 -20.12 -0.98 6.37
CA GLY A 191 -20.38 0.47 6.20
C GLY A 191 -19.39 1.62 6.59
N HIS A 192 -18.57 2.10 5.63
CA HIS A 192 -18.22 3.51 5.27
C HIS A 192 -17.09 4.35 5.95
N SER A 193 -16.34 5.05 5.06
CA SER A 193 -15.47 6.25 5.15
C SER A 193 -13.96 6.10 5.53
N PRO A 194 -13.00 6.45 4.63
CA PRO A 194 -11.60 6.04 4.77
C PRO A 194 -10.71 7.08 5.48
N LYS A 195 -10.16 6.75 6.67
CA LYS A 195 -9.17 7.58 7.38
C LYS A 195 -7.72 7.10 7.30
N ALA A 196 -7.47 5.81 7.06
CA ALA A 196 -6.18 5.20 7.39
C ALA A 196 -5.14 5.13 6.24
N ALA A 197 -5.52 5.31 4.97
CA ALA A 197 -4.56 5.20 3.86
C ALA A 197 -3.55 6.37 3.78
N ALA A 198 -3.83 7.52 4.43
CA ALA A 198 -3.00 8.72 4.33
C ALA A 198 -1.91 8.85 5.41
N ALA A 199 -1.97 8.06 6.49
CA ALA A 199 -1.09 8.24 7.66
C ALA A 199 0.32 7.66 7.50
N VAL A 200 0.59 6.91 6.41
CA VAL A 200 1.86 6.17 6.26
C VAL A 200 2.91 6.97 5.46
N GLY A 201 2.58 8.15 4.93
CA GLY A 201 3.39 8.86 3.93
C GLY A 201 4.51 9.79 4.41
N ARG A 202 4.76 9.92 5.72
CA ARG A 202 5.88 10.76 6.23
C ARG A 202 6.99 9.92 6.85
N SER A 203 8.23 10.29 6.55
CA SER A 203 9.42 9.74 7.19
C SER A 203 9.41 10.14 8.67
N PHE A 204 9.20 9.15 9.56
CA PHE A 204 9.22 9.37 11.01
C PHE A 204 10.68 9.44 11.49
N SER A 205 11.20 10.66 11.58
CA SER A 205 12.36 10.94 12.42
C SER A 205 11.85 11.07 13.86
N PHE A 206 12.10 10.06 14.70
CA PHE A 206 11.86 10.14 16.14
C PHE A 206 12.71 11.29 16.72
N MET A 207 12.14 12.49 16.83
CA MET A 207 12.63 13.47 17.79
C MET A 207 12.02 13.13 19.16
N ASP A 208 12.88 13.19 20.18
CA ASP A 208 12.68 12.77 21.57
C ASP A 208 11.64 13.63 22.31
N VAL A 209 10.39 13.59 21.86
CA VAL A 209 9.26 14.27 22.51
C VAL A 209 8.30 13.21 23.02
N SER A 210 8.20 13.07 24.35
CA SER A 210 7.18 12.21 24.95
C SER A 210 5.81 12.85 24.71
N HIS A 211 5.01 12.29 23.81
CA HIS A 211 3.67 12.79 23.47
C HIS A 211 2.58 12.28 24.43
N SER A 212 2.90 12.17 25.72
CA SER A 212 1.97 11.67 26.72
C SER A 212 0.86 12.68 26.99
N ILE A 213 -0.39 12.26 26.90
CA ILE A 213 -1.56 13.11 27.16
C ILE A 213 -2.51 12.49 28.18
N PRO A 214 -3.17 13.31 29.02
CA PRO A 214 -4.28 12.85 29.83
C PRO A 214 -5.51 12.62 28.96
N TYR A 215 -6.26 11.56 29.25
CA TYR A 215 -7.53 11.24 28.61
C TYR A 215 -8.55 10.66 29.60
N GLY A 216 -9.82 10.65 29.20
CA GLY A 216 -10.91 10.14 30.02
C GLY A 216 -11.28 11.08 31.19
N ARG A 217 -12.36 10.74 31.90
CA ARG A 217 -12.78 11.50 33.09
C ARG A 217 -11.88 11.24 34.31
N ASN A 218 -11.15 10.13 34.30
CA ASN A 218 -10.32 9.67 35.41
C ASN A 218 -8.85 10.11 35.28
N GLY A 219 -8.48 10.86 34.23
CA GLY A 219 -7.12 11.34 34.02
C GLY A 219 -6.11 10.22 33.72
N GLN A 220 -6.53 9.19 32.97
CA GLN A 220 -5.61 8.16 32.46
C GLN A 220 -4.60 8.81 31.52
N THR A 221 -3.43 8.20 31.34
CA THR A 221 -2.39 8.73 30.44
C THR A 221 -2.25 7.84 29.22
N TYR A 222 -2.34 8.44 28.04
CA TYR A 222 -2.07 7.78 26.77
C TYR A 222 -0.74 8.29 26.23
N THR A 223 0.17 7.36 25.98
CA THR A 223 1.47 7.61 25.37
C THR A 223 1.54 6.76 24.10
N PRO A 224 1.36 7.33 22.91
CA PRO A 224 1.52 6.60 21.65
C PRO A 224 2.95 6.04 21.54
N GLN A 225 3.11 4.79 21.12
CA GLN A 225 4.40 4.11 20.99
C GLN A 225 4.47 3.34 19.67
N PRO A 226 4.56 4.04 18.54
CA PRO A 226 4.74 3.36 17.27
C PRO A 226 6.10 2.65 17.24
N VAL A 227 6.16 1.57 16.47
CA VAL A 227 7.35 0.76 16.29
C VAL A 227 8.48 1.58 15.67
N ASP A 228 9.68 1.46 16.25
CA ASP A 228 10.86 2.13 15.73
C ASP A 228 11.31 1.47 14.41
N THR A 229 11.28 2.26 13.34
CA THR A 229 11.71 1.85 11.99
C THR A 229 13.08 2.42 11.60
N SER A 230 13.71 3.24 12.45
CA SER A 230 14.97 3.95 12.13
C SER A 230 16.13 3.03 11.81
N LYS A 231 16.14 1.82 12.40
CA LYS A 231 17.17 0.79 12.20
C LYS A 231 16.89 -0.15 11.04
N VAL A 232 15.73 -0.03 10.39
CA VAL A 232 15.38 -0.88 9.26
C VAL A 232 16.01 -0.32 7.98
N VAL A 233 17.01 -1.02 7.46
CA VAL A 233 17.59 -0.72 6.15
C VAL A 233 16.69 -1.31 5.08
N PHE A 234 16.31 -0.48 4.10
CA PHE A 234 15.48 -0.94 2.99
C PHE A 234 16.32 -1.78 2.01
N PRO A 235 16.02 -3.07 1.82
CA PRO A 235 16.81 -3.94 0.95
C PRO A 235 16.47 -3.69 -0.52
N ALA A 236 17.49 -3.69 -1.39
CA ALA A 236 17.34 -3.39 -2.81
C ALA A 236 16.37 -4.36 -3.54
N SER A 237 16.32 -5.61 -3.09
CA SER A 237 15.39 -6.65 -3.52
C SER A 237 13.91 -6.29 -3.34
N LEU A 238 13.56 -5.43 -2.38
CA LEU A 238 12.18 -4.97 -2.18
C LEU A 238 11.82 -3.71 -2.98
N ARG A 239 12.77 -3.10 -3.71
CA ARG A 239 12.51 -1.89 -4.50
C ARG A 239 11.34 -2.10 -5.45
N ARG A 240 11.27 -3.27 -6.10
CA ARG A 240 10.17 -3.56 -7.02
C ARG A 240 8.81 -3.60 -6.34
N LEU A 241 8.70 -4.25 -5.17
CA LEU A 241 7.45 -4.25 -4.40
C LEU A 241 7.07 -2.83 -3.98
N MET A 242 8.05 -2.03 -3.55
CA MET A 242 7.80 -0.65 -3.18
C MET A 242 7.27 0.17 -4.36
N ASP A 243 7.83 0.03 -5.56
CA ASP A 243 7.32 0.72 -6.75
C ASP A 243 5.88 0.29 -7.08
N LEU A 244 5.57 -1.01 -6.97
CA LEU A 244 4.21 -1.53 -7.18
C LEU A 244 3.22 -0.97 -6.15
N LEU A 245 3.64 -0.86 -4.88
CA LEU A 245 2.84 -0.29 -3.79
C LEU A 245 2.62 1.21 -3.98
N ALA A 246 3.65 1.95 -4.38
CA ALA A 246 3.56 3.39 -4.65
C ALA A 246 2.62 3.66 -5.84
N GLU A 247 2.77 2.90 -6.93
CA GLU A 247 1.84 2.95 -8.06
C GLU A 247 0.40 2.65 -7.60
N ASN A 248 0.19 1.59 -6.82
CA ASN A 248 -1.15 1.29 -6.31
C ASN A 248 -1.73 2.36 -5.37
N ALA A 249 -0.91 3.00 -4.54
CA ALA A 249 -1.34 4.10 -3.69
C ALA A 249 -1.86 5.27 -4.54
N HIS A 250 -1.14 5.59 -5.63
CA HIS A 250 -1.57 6.59 -6.59
C HIS A 250 -2.86 6.23 -7.31
N GLU A 251 -3.04 4.96 -7.71
CA GLU A 251 -4.28 4.49 -8.34
C GLU A 251 -5.47 4.62 -7.37
N VAL A 252 -5.30 4.22 -6.10
CA VAL A 252 -6.35 4.33 -5.07
C VAL A 252 -6.72 5.80 -4.81
N TRP A 253 -5.72 6.66 -4.66
CA TRP A 253 -5.92 8.10 -4.51
C TRP A 253 -6.64 8.68 -5.72
N SER A 254 -6.16 8.40 -6.92
CA SER A 254 -6.73 8.90 -8.18
C SER A 254 -8.19 8.48 -8.31
N LYS A 255 -8.50 7.20 -8.03
CA LYS A 255 -9.86 6.69 -8.04
C LYS A 255 -10.76 7.47 -7.06
N GLY A 256 -10.33 7.62 -5.80
CA GLY A 256 -11.12 8.35 -4.80
C GLY A 256 -11.39 9.80 -5.22
N ARG A 257 -10.39 10.48 -5.78
CA ARG A 257 -10.54 11.86 -6.28
C ARG A 257 -11.48 11.95 -7.47
N MET A 258 -11.38 11.02 -8.42
CA MET A 258 -12.29 10.98 -9.56
C MET A 258 -13.72 10.65 -9.15
N ASP A 259 -13.92 9.75 -8.18
CA ASP A 259 -15.24 9.47 -7.59
C ASP A 259 -15.84 10.71 -6.90
N GLU A 260 -14.99 11.60 -6.35
CA GLU A 260 -15.39 12.93 -5.83
C GLU A 260 -15.63 13.98 -6.93
N GLY A 261 -15.48 13.62 -8.20
CA GLY A 261 -15.65 14.49 -9.36
C GLY A 261 -14.43 15.33 -9.73
N TRP A 262 -13.23 14.97 -9.26
CA TRP A 262 -12.01 15.61 -9.74
C TRP A 262 -11.58 15.09 -11.10
N THR A 263 -11.00 15.96 -11.90
CA THR A 263 -10.55 15.66 -13.26
C THR A 263 -9.13 16.17 -13.48
N TYR A 264 -8.46 15.66 -14.52
CA TYR A 264 -7.15 16.14 -14.90
C TYR A 264 -7.17 17.63 -15.29
N GLY A 265 -6.10 18.34 -14.90
CA GLY A 265 -5.79 19.66 -15.41
C GLY A 265 -4.31 19.99 -15.24
N GLN A 266 -3.75 20.80 -16.13
CA GLN A 266 -2.33 21.18 -16.11
C GLN A 266 -1.92 21.96 -14.85
N VAL A 267 -2.90 22.57 -14.16
CA VAL A 267 -2.71 23.28 -12.89
C VAL A 267 -3.81 22.82 -11.92
N ARG A 268 -3.46 22.75 -10.63
CA ARG A 268 -4.43 22.45 -9.58
C ARG A 268 -5.43 23.60 -9.44
N ASP A 269 -6.72 23.27 -9.48
CA ASP A 269 -7.82 24.21 -9.25
C ASP A 269 -8.90 23.54 -8.41
N ASP A 270 -9.00 23.93 -7.14
CA ASP A 270 -9.94 23.31 -6.20
C ASP A 270 -11.40 23.69 -6.49
N LYS A 271 -11.66 24.84 -7.12
CA LYS A 271 -13.02 25.27 -7.50
C LYS A 271 -13.54 24.47 -8.69
N LEU A 272 -12.68 24.25 -9.68
CA LEU A 272 -12.99 23.44 -10.86
C LEU A 272 -12.71 21.94 -10.65
N LYS A 273 -12.27 21.55 -9.45
CA LYS A 273 -11.84 20.20 -9.09
C LYS A 273 -10.84 19.62 -10.10
N LYS A 274 -9.79 20.37 -10.42
CA LYS A 274 -8.70 19.94 -11.30
C LYS A 274 -7.45 19.61 -10.51
N HIS A 275 -6.76 18.54 -10.87
CA HIS A 275 -5.49 18.17 -10.25
C HIS A 275 -4.47 17.65 -11.27
N VAL A 276 -3.21 18.08 -11.11
CA VAL A 276 -2.11 17.79 -12.05
C VAL A 276 -1.70 16.33 -12.07
N CYS A 277 -1.77 15.67 -10.91
CA CYS A 277 -1.41 14.26 -10.77
C CYS A 277 -2.48 13.28 -11.22
N LEU A 278 -3.65 13.71 -11.72
CA LEU A 278 -4.65 12.77 -12.26
C LEU A 278 -4.24 12.28 -13.65
N VAL A 279 -3.12 11.57 -13.70
CA VAL A 279 -2.48 10.91 -14.83
C VAL A 279 -1.97 9.55 -14.35
N PRO A 280 -1.69 8.58 -15.23
CA PRO A 280 -1.08 7.32 -14.82
C PRO A 280 0.26 7.54 -14.10
N TYR A 281 0.58 6.69 -13.12
CA TYR A 281 1.77 6.85 -12.25
C TYR A 281 3.09 7.04 -13.02
N VAL A 282 3.25 6.40 -14.17
CA VAL A 282 4.44 6.52 -15.03
C VAL A 282 4.70 7.95 -15.52
N PHE A 283 3.65 8.78 -15.65
CA PHE A 283 3.75 10.17 -16.10
C PHE A 283 4.05 11.15 -14.97
N LEU A 284 4.04 10.72 -13.72
CA LEU A 284 4.41 11.56 -12.58
C LEU A 284 5.91 11.82 -12.58
N THR A 285 6.27 13.04 -12.22
CA THR A 285 7.65 13.42 -11.90
C THR A 285 8.08 12.77 -10.59
N GLU A 286 9.39 12.68 -10.35
CA GLU A 286 9.92 12.13 -9.08
C GLU A 286 9.42 12.90 -7.85
N ALA A 287 9.25 14.22 -7.98
CA ALA A 287 8.67 15.05 -6.91
C ALA A 287 7.19 14.74 -6.65
N GLU A 288 6.42 14.42 -7.69
CA GLU A 288 5.01 14.02 -7.55
C GLU A 288 4.88 12.62 -6.94
N LYS A 289 5.81 11.71 -7.26
CA LYS A 289 5.85 10.33 -6.73
C LYS A 289 6.35 10.23 -5.29
N ASP A 290 7.08 11.22 -4.81
CA ASP A 290 7.80 11.19 -3.54
C ASP A 290 6.92 10.77 -2.35
N PHE A 291 5.67 11.27 -2.32
CA PHE A 291 4.72 10.88 -1.28
C PHE A 291 4.35 9.40 -1.34
N ASP A 292 4.00 8.88 -2.52
CA ASP A 292 3.63 7.48 -2.71
C ASP A 292 4.80 6.54 -2.40
N VAL A 293 6.01 6.91 -2.85
CA VAL A 293 7.25 6.17 -2.60
C VAL A 293 7.56 6.11 -1.11
N LYS A 294 7.47 7.24 -0.40
CA LYS A 294 7.69 7.29 1.05
C LYS A 294 6.64 6.47 1.81
N THR A 295 5.38 6.53 1.37
CA THR A 295 4.29 5.73 1.93
C THR A 295 4.57 4.23 1.78
N ALA A 296 4.99 3.81 0.59
CA ALA A 296 5.34 2.42 0.32
C ALA A 296 6.56 1.97 1.13
N GLU A 297 7.60 2.80 1.22
CA GLU A 297 8.80 2.49 2.01
C GLU A 297 8.48 2.36 3.51
N ALA A 298 7.74 3.31 4.07
CA ALA A 298 7.33 3.28 5.48
C ALA A 298 6.47 2.05 5.80
N THR A 299 5.56 1.67 4.89
CA THR A 299 4.76 0.44 5.02
C THR A 299 5.65 -0.79 5.15
N LEU A 300 6.64 -0.93 4.26
CA LEU A 300 7.54 -2.08 4.24
C LEU A 300 8.49 -2.11 5.45
N LYS A 301 8.99 -0.94 5.88
CA LYS A 301 9.81 -0.82 7.10
C LYS A 301 9.02 -1.20 8.35
N MET A 302 7.77 -0.76 8.44
CA MET A 302 6.87 -1.09 9.55
C MET A 302 6.64 -2.60 9.65
N LEU A 303 6.39 -3.29 8.53
CA LEU A 303 6.26 -4.75 8.52
C LEU A 303 7.49 -5.45 9.09
N TYR A 304 8.69 -5.01 8.67
CA TYR A 304 9.95 -5.56 9.17
C TYR A 304 10.15 -5.29 10.67
N ALA A 305 9.86 -4.08 11.13
CA ALA A 305 9.97 -3.70 12.53
C ALA A 305 9.01 -4.49 13.43
N LEU A 306 7.81 -4.81 12.93
CA LEU A 306 6.85 -5.71 13.57
C LEU A 306 7.25 -7.20 13.52
N GLY A 307 8.38 -7.53 12.89
CA GLY A 307 8.92 -8.88 12.82
C GLY A 307 8.37 -9.73 11.67
N TYR A 308 7.89 -9.10 10.60
CA TYR A 308 7.39 -9.78 9.41
C TYR A 308 8.31 -9.54 8.21
N LEU A 309 8.53 -10.58 7.44
CA LEU A 309 9.37 -10.59 6.25
C LEU A 309 8.50 -10.69 4.99
N ILE A 310 8.92 -9.99 3.95
CA ILE A 310 8.40 -10.19 2.61
C ILE A 310 9.15 -11.37 1.99
N VAL A 311 8.39 -12.31 1.42
CA VAL A 311 8.92 -13.51 0.80
C VAL A 311 8.51 -13.63 -0.67
N ASP A 312 9.30 -14.35 -1.45
CA ASP A 312 8.96 -14.70 -2.82
C ASP A 312 7.84 -15.76 -2.88
N SER A 313 7.48 -16.19 -4.09
CA SER A 313 6.45 -17.23 -4.31
C SER A 313 6.86 -18.63 -3.82
N ASN A 314 8.12 -18.81 -3.41
CA ASN A 314 8.68 -20.04 -2.83
C ASN A 314 8.84 -19.94 -1.29
N GLY A 315 8.53 -18.79 -0.69
CA GLY A 315 8.68 -18.57 0.75
C GLY A 315 10.09 -18.18 1.19
N HIS A 316 11.00 -17.88 0.25
CA HIS A 316 12.32 -17.35 0.55
C HIS A 316 12.23 -15.86 0.89
N SER A 317 12.93 -15.46 1.95
CA SER A 317 13.05 -14.05 2.32
C SER A 317 13.66 -13.27 1.16
N LEU A 318 13.02 -12.16 0.77
CA LEU A 318 13.57 -11.19 -0.18
C LEU A 318 14.46 -10.17 0.53
N VAL A 319 14.99 -10.51 1.70
CA VAL A 319 15.84 -9.70 2.58
C VAL A 319 16.89 -10.61 3.19
#